data_AF-A0A512CCN5-F1
#
_entry.id   AF-A0A512CCN5-F1
#
_cell.length_a   1.000
_cell.length_b   1.000
_cell.length_c   1.000
_cell.angle_alpha   90.00
_cell.angle_beta   90.00
_cell.angle_gamma   90.00
#
_symmetry.space_group_name_H-M   'P 1'
#
loop_
_entity.id
_entity.type
_entity.pdbx_description
1 polymer ?
#
loop_
_entity_poly.entity_id
_entity_poly.type
_entity_poly.pdbx_seq_one_letter_code
_entity_poly.pdbx_strand_id
1 'polypeptide(L)'
;MKNSFKFLLGVFLMLGVSVQTTLAQCAMCRATIENNVSNGDTTVGATLNLGILYLFVAPYVLLSVLGYFWYKNARRKKKLSL
;
A
#
# COMPACT_ATOMS: atom_id res chain seq x y z
N MET A 1 -9.81 -10.45 30.41
CA MET A 1 -10.59 -10.20 29.17
C MET A 1 -11.05 -8.75 28.99
N LYS A 2 -11.65 -8.09 30.01
CA LYS A 2 -12.17 -6.71 29.86
C LYS A 2 -11.10 -5.66 29.48
N ASN A 3 -9.87 -5.80 29.99
CA ASN A 3 -8.79 -4.84 29.71
C ASN A 3 -8.17 -5.05 28.31
N SER A 4 -8.06 -6.30 27.87
CA SER A 4 -7.60 -6.64 26.51
C SER A 4 -8.59 -6.17 25.45
N PHE A 5 -9.89 -6.24 25.74
CA PHE A 5 -10.93 -5.72 24.84
C PHE A 5 -10.87 -4.19 24.71
N LYS A 6 -10.66 -3.47 25.82
CA LYS A 6 -10.47 -2.01 25.80
C LYS A 6 -9.20 -1.61 25.04
N PHE A 7 -8.12 -2.38 25.19
CA PHE A 7 -6.88 -2.17 24.45
C PHE A 7 -7.07 -2.39 22.95
N LEU A 8 -7.69 -3.50 22.54
CA LEU A 8 -8.00 -3.79 21.14
C LEU A 8 -8.96 -2.75 20.53
N LEU A 9 -9.96 -2.32 21.30
CA LEU A 9 -10.88 -1.26 20.89
C LEU A 9 -10.17 0.08 20.72
N GLY A 10 -9.24 0.41 21.61
CA GLY A 10 -8.40 1.61 21.51
C GLY A 10 -7.49 1.59 20.28
N VAL A 11 -6.87 0.45 19.97
CA VAL A 11 -6.06 0.28 18.76
C VAL A 11 -6.91 0.40 17.49
N PHE A 12 -8.10 -0.21 17.48
CA PHE A 12 -9.04 -0.11 16.36
C PHE A 12 -9.52 1.33 16.11
N LEU A 13 -9.86 2.06 17.18
CA LEU A 13 -10.22 3.48 17.10
C LEU A 13 -9.05 4.33 16.60
N MET A 14 -7.83 4.08 17.07
CA MET A 14 -6.65 4.83 16.65
C MET A 14 -6.30 4.58 15.17
N LEU A 15 -6.51 3.36 14.66
CA LEU A 15 -6.39 3.02 13.25
C LEU A 15 -7.51 3.64 12.39
N GLY A 16 -8.71 3.85 12.94
CA GLY A 16 -9.81 4.52 12.24
C GLY A 16 -9.66 6.04 12.10
N VAL A 17 -8.85 6.67 12.96
CA VAL A 17 -8.60 8.14 12.94
C VAL A 17 -7.50 8.53 11.94
N SER A 18 -6.76 7.56 11.38
CA SER A 18 -5.74 7.82 10.35
C SER A 18 -6.28 7.92 8.92
N VAL A 19 -7.60 7.97 8.73
CA VAL A 19 -8.24 8.29 7.44
C VAL A 19 -8.09 9.79 7.18
N GLN A 20 -6.85 10.23 6.98
CA GLN A 20 -6.56 11.53 6.41
C GLN A 20 -7.00 11.46 4.94
N THR A 21 -7.88 12.39 4.56
CA THR A 21 -8.22 12.66 3.17
C THR A 21 -6.95 12.59 2.33
N THR A 22 -6.97 11.75 1.30
CA THR A 22 -5.87 11.46 0.38
C THR A 22 -5.51 12.69 -0.46
N LEU A 23 -5.10 13.78 0.18
CA LEU A 23 -4.48 14.92 -0.46
C LEU A 23 -2.97 14.68 -0.38
N ALA A 24 -2.48 13.97 -1.40
CA ALA A 24 -1.08 13.80 -1.78
C ALA A 24 -0.06 13.88 -0.63
N GLN A 25 0.14 12.76 0.06
CA GLN A 25 1.22 12.58 1.03
C GLN A 25 2.56 12.48 0.29
N CYS A 26 3.10 13.62 -0.15
CA CYS A 26 4.51 13.90 -0.42
C CYS A 26 4.62 15.37 -0.87
N ALA A 27 5.35 16.20 -0.12
CA ALA A 27 5.55 17.63 -0.43
C ALA A 27 6.16 17.86 -1.84
N MET A 28 6.98 16.93 -2.32
CA MET A 28 7.56 16.92 -3.68
C MET A 28 6.51 16.73 -4.79
N CYS A 29 5.52 15.85 -4.57
CA CYS A 29 4.47 15.58 -5.55
C CYS A 29 3.52 16.77 -5.68
N ARG A 30 3.21 17.45 -4.55
CA ARG A 30 2.37 18.66 -4.52
C ARG A 30 3.02 19.83 -5.27
N ALA A 31 4.30 20.11 -5.02
CA ALA A 31 5.03 21.20 -5.67
C ALA A 31 5.11 21.03 -7.20
N THR A 32 5.26 19.79 -7.69
CA THR A 32 5.28 19.51 -9.13
C THR A 32 3.89 19.72 -9.76
N ILE A 33 2.81 19.28 -9.10
CA ILE A 33 1.44 19.48 -9.58
C ILE A 33 1.07 20.96 -9.63
N GLU A 34 1.36 21.71 -8.56
CA GLU A 34 1.06 23.15 -8.51
C GLU A 34 1.77 23.93 -9.63
N ASN A 35 3.02 23.56 -9.95
CA ASN A 35 3.74 24.16 -11.07
C ASN A 35 3.14 23.79 -12.44
N ASN A 36 2.75 22.53 -12.67
CA ASN A 36 2.17 22.10 -13.95
C ASN A 36 0.76 22.66 -14.18
N VAL A 37 -0.06 22.74 -13.13
CA VAL A 37 -1.40 23.34 -13.19
C VAL A 37 -1.32 24.85 -13.40
N SER A 38 -0.39 25.57 -12.74
CA SER A 38 -0.15 27.00 -13.01
C SER A 38 0.28 27.27 -14.45
N ASN A 39 0.90 26.30 -15.12
CA ASN A 39 1.28 26.37 -16.53
C ASN A 39 0.19 25.88 -17.50
N GLY A 40 -1.02 25.57 -17.00
CA GLY A 40 -2.19 25.22 -17.80
C GLY A 40 -2.37 23.72 -18.10
N ASP A 41 -1.50 22.85 -17.57
CA ASP A 41 -1.51 21.42 -17.89
C ASP A 41 -2.13 20.58 -16.76
N THR A 42 -3.44 20.30 -16.87
CA THR A 42 -4.24 19.63 -15.82
C THR A 42 -4.20 18.11 -15.90
N THR A 43 -3.70 17.54 -17.00
CA THR A 43 -3.61 16.10 -17.25
C THR A 43 -2.65 15.36 -16.29
N VAL A 44 -1.70 16.09 -15.70
CA VAL A 44 -0.66 15.55 -14.81
C VAL A 44 -1.23 15.03 -13.50
N GLY A 45 -2.37 15.56 -13.04
CA GLY A 45 -3.02 15.13 -11.78
C GLY A 45 -3.66 13.74 -11.82
N ALA A 46 -4.20 13.33 -12.97
CA ALA A 46 -4.84 12.01 -13.13
C ALA A 46 -3.82 10.87 -13.19
N THR A 47 -2.66 11.12 -13.81
CA THR A 47 -1.57 10.14 -13.98
C THR A 47 -0.85 9.83 -12.65
N LEU A 48 -0.84 10.76 -11.68
CA LEU A 48 -0.16 10.56 -10.40
C LEU A 48 -0.84 9.52 -9.49
N ASN A 49 -2.18 9.44 -9.50
CA ASN A 49 -2.93 8.48 -8.68
C ASN A 49 -2.60 7.03 -9.10
N LEU A 50 -2.44 6.80 -10.41
CA LEU A 50 -1.98 5.52 -10.95
C LEU A 50 -0.54 5.20 -10.52
N GLY A 51 0.34 6.20 -10.45
CA GLY A 51 1.72 6.00 -9.99
C GLY A 51 1.81 5.53 -8.53
N ILE A 52 1.05 6.16 -7.63
CA ILE A 52 0.98 5.78 -6.21
C ILE A 52 0.39 4.36 -6.06
N LEU A 53 -0.69 4.07 -6.79
CA LEU A 53 -1.29 2.74 -6.79
C LEU A 53 -0.30 1.66 -7.30
N TYR A 54 0.46 1.96 -8.35
CA TYR A 54 1.47 1.06 -8.90
C TYR A 54 2.60 0.76 -7.89
N LEU A 55 3.16 1.81 -7.26
CA LEU A 55 4.18 1.68 -6.23
C LEU A 55 3.69 0.93 -4.99
N PHE A 56 2.42 1.12 -4.61
CA PHE A 56 1.82 0.40 -3.49
C PHE A 56 1.57 -1.08 -3.81
N VAL A 57 1.05 -1.40 -5.00
CA VAL A 57 0.70 -2.78 -5.40
C VAL A 57 1.93 -3.64 -5.71
N ALA A 58 2.98 -3.04 -6.28
CA ALA A 58 4.21 -3.74 -6.69
C ALA A 58 4.83 -4.65 -5.60
N PRO A 59 5.08 -4.19 -4.35
CA PRO A 59 5.68 -5.05 -3.33
C PRO A 59 4.78 -6.24 -2.94
N TYR A 60 3.46 -6.09 -2.93
CA TYR A 60 2.54 -7.18 -2.60
C TYR A 60 2.50 -8.24 -3.72
N VAL A 61 2.51 -7.81 -4.98
CA VAL A 61 2.59 -8.73 -6.12
C VAL A 61 3.93 -9.47 -6.10
N LEU A 62 5.04 -8.78 -5.84
CA LEU A 62 6.36 -9.40 -5.78
C LEU A 62 6.44 -10.45 -4.65
N LEU A 63 5.96 -10.12 -3.45
CA LEU A 63 5.96 -11.06 -2.32
C LEU A 63 5.04 -12.26 -2.54
N SER A 64 3.86 -12.07 -3.14
CA SER A 64 2.94 -13.17 -3.43
C SER A 64 3.49 -14.14 -4.47
N VAL A 65 4.16 -13.64 -5.51
CA VAL A 65 4.84 -14.47 -6.51
C VAL A 65 5.97 -15.29 -5.87
N LEU A 66 6.86 -14.64 -5.11
CA LEU A 66 7.95 -15.33 -4.42
C LEU A 66 7.43 -16.38 -3.42
N GLY A 67 6.40 -16.03 -2.65
CA GLY A 67 5.76 -16.94 -1.69
C GLY A 67 5.13 -18.15 -2.38
N TYR A 68 4.46 -17.96 -3.52
CA TYR A 68 3.87 -19.05 -4.30
C TYR A 68 4.94 -20.02 -4.83
N PHE A 69 6.03 -19.50 -5.40
CA PHE A 69 7.12 -20.35 -5.89
C PHE A 69 7.82 -21.10 -4.76
N TRP A 70 8.07 -20.43 -3.63
CA TRP A 70 8.65 -21.05 -2.45
C TRP A 70 7.76 -22.18 -1.93
N TYR A 71 6.46 -21.93 -1.77
CA TYR A 71 5.48 -22.93 -1.30
C TYR A 71 5.43 -24.14 -2.25
N LYS A 72 5.33 -23.89 -3.56
CA LYS A 72 5.31 -24.95 -4.57
C LYS A 72 6.57 -25.82 -4.51
N ASN A 73 7.74 -25.22 -4.34
CA ASN A 73 9.00 -25.95 -4.22
C ASN A 73 9.10 -26.75 -2.90
N ALA A 74 8.70 -26.14 -1.79
CA ALA A 74 8.68 -26.80 -0.47
C ALA A 74 7.76 -28.03 -0.47
N ARG A 75 6.59 -27.96 -1.11
CA ARG A 75 5.66 -29.09 -1.24
C ARG A 75 6.20 -30.21 -2.13
N ARG A 76 6.97 -29.89 -3.19
CA ARG A 76 7.64 -30.89 -4.03
C ARG A 76 8.73 -31.63 -3.25
N LYS A 77 9.53 -30.92 -2.45
CA LYS A 77 10.56 -31.55 -1.60
C LYS A 77 9.94 -32.46 -0.53
N LYS A 78 8.85 -32.02 0.12
CA LYS A 78 8.12 -32.86 1.11
C LYS A 78 7.51 -34.12 0.50
N LYS A 79 7.04 -34.08 -0.76
CA LYS A 79 6.51 -35.26 -1.46
C LYS A 79 7.61 -36.23 -1.91
N LEU A 80 8.83 -35.75 -2.11
CA LEU A 80 9.97 -36.57 -2.54
C LEU A 80 10.68 -37.25 -1.36
N SER A 81 10.54 -36.70 -0.15
CA SER A 81 11.14 -37.23 1.09
C SER A 81 10.23 -38.20 1.86
N LEU A 82 9.11 -38.63 1.26
CA LEU A 82 8.10 -39.53 1.82
C LEU A 82 7.94 -40.68 0.83
#